data_AF-A0A964IEI1-F1
#
_entry.id   AF-A0A964IEI1-F1
#
_cell.length_a   1.000
_cell.length_b   1.000
_cell.length_c   1.000
_cell.angle_alpha   90.00
_cell.angle_beta   90.00
_cell.angle_gamma   90.00
#
_symmetry.space_group_name_H-M   'P 1'
#
loop_
_entity.id
_entity.type
_entity.pdbx_description
1 polymer ?
#
loop_
_entity_poly.entity_id
_entity_poly.type
_entity_poly.pdbx_seq_one_letter_code
_entity_poly.pdbx_strand_id
1 'polypeptide(L)'
;MLVRRALVMGAAGIVIYLAGWMVHFALLTRPGPADVYHPTTGRFIEDVRVVHRMMFAANAANAANAANAANAANAAMTSTHPDASHPLSWPLMKVPPFFWAGSNGAVEYLIGNPVVWWGSSLLLVVIVVNTGLMRVTRLRLESRPHASRLWWLMLAYAVAYLPFFGVSRILFLYHYLTPLVFSLACVLMWLEEAGWIRPEQAGGQRASYYVVIAAAVAGFALMSPLTYGFSAGAYGEWLVAAIRSWR
;
A
#
# COMPACT_ATOMS: atom_id res chain seq x y z
N MET A 1 -3.57 -11.46 29.55
CA MET A 1 -3.20 -10.06 29.23
C MET A 1 -3.32 -9.73 27.74
N LEU A 2 -2.81 -10.59 26.83
CA LEU A 2 -2.83 -10.36 25.38
C LEU A 2 -4.25 -10.26 24.77
N VAL A 3 -5.16 -11.15 25.16
CA VAL A 3 -6.58 -11.11 24.71
C VAL A 3 -7.25 -9.80 25.10
N ARG A 4 -7.07 -9.33 26.34
CA ARG A 4 -7.60 -8.04 26.79
C ARG A 4 -7.07 -6.87 25.95
N ARG A 5 -5.77 -6.86 25.63
CA ARG A 5 -5.18 -5.83 24.76
C ARG A 5 -5.75 -5.90 23.34
N ALA A 6 -5.88 -7.09 22.77
CA ALA A 6 -6.48 -7.29 21.45
C ALA A 6 -7.93 -6.82 21.40
N LEU A 7 -8.74 -7.13 22.43
CA LEU A 7 -10.12 -6.68 22.54
C LEU A 7 -10.22 -5.16 22.65
N VAL A 8 -9.36 -4.53 23.46
CA VAL A 8 -9.32 -3.06 23.58
C VAL A 8 -8.95 -2.41 22.25
N MET A 9 -7.95 -2.92 21.54
CA MET A 9 -7.57 -2.41 20.22
C MET A 9 -8.69 -2.61 19.19
N GLY A 10 -9.34 -3.77 19.18
CA GLY A 10 -10.48 -4.04 18.31
C GLY A 10 -11.67 -3.12 18.60
N ALA A 11 -12.00 -2.93 19.88
CA ALA A 11 -13.04 -2.00 20.29
C ALA A 11 -12.71 -0.55 19.90
N ALA A 12 -11.48 -0.10 20.12
CA ALA A 12 -11.02 1.22 19.70
C ALA A 12 -11.14 1.39 18.17
N GLY A 13 -10.72 0.38 17.39
CA GLY A 13 -10.87 0.39 15.93
C GLY A 13 -12.33 0.52 15.49
N ILE A 14 -13.25 -0.23 16.11
CA ILE A 14 -14.70 -0.12 15.84
C ILE A 14 -15.22 1.28 16.17
N VAL A 15 -14.82 1.84 17.32
CA VAL A 15 -15.23 3.19 17.73
C VAL A 15 -14.76 4.24 16.72
N ILE A 16 -13.48 4.20 16.33
CA ILE A 16 -12.91 5.13 15.35
C ILE A 16 -13.63 4.99 14.00
N TYR A 17 -13.86 3.75 13.56
CA TYR A 17 -14.57 3.48 12.33
C TYR A 17 -15.99 4.05 12.32
N LEU A 18 -16.77 3.78 13.36
CA LEU A 18 -18.14 4.29 13.51
C LEU A 18 -18.14 5.82 13.66
N ALA A 19 -17.18 6.41 14.37
CA ALA A 19 -17.04 7.86 14.47
C ALA A 19 -16.82 8.50 13.10
N GLY A 20 -16.00 7.88 12.24
CA GLY A 20 -15.81 8.32 10.85
C GLY A 20 -17.12 8.35 10.06
N TRP A 21 -17.92 7.29 10.14
CA TRP A 21 -19.24 7.25 9.50
C TRP A 21 -20.22 8.26 10.10
N MET A 22 -20.16 8.50 11.41
CA MET A 22 -20.99 9.48 12.09
C MET A 22 -20.71 10.89 11.60
N VAL A 23 -19.42 11.25 11.51
CA VAL A 23 -18.99 12.54 10.92
C VAL A 23 -19.41 12.62 9.44
N HIS A 24 -19.19 11.55 8.67
CA HIS A 24 -19.57 11.51 7.26
C HIS A 24 -21.07 11.81 7.05
N PHE A 25 -21.96 11.13 7.78
CA PHE A 25 -23.40 11.36 7.69
C PHE A 25 -23.83 12.72 8.25
N ALA A 26 -23.18 13.23 9.30
CA ALA A 26 -23.44 14.58 9.80
C ALA A 26 -23.09 15.68 8.78
N LEU A 27 -22.06 15.46 7.95
CA LEU A 27 -21.64 16.40 6.91
C LEU A 27 -22.44 16.24 5.61
N LEU A 28 -23.06 15.09 5.38
CA LEU A 28 -23.83 14.78 4.16
C LEU A 28 -25.22 15.44 4.16
N THR A 29 -25.28 16.76 4.32
CA THR A 29 -26.52 17.55 4.35
C THR A 29 -27.18 17.73 2.98
N ARG A 30 -26.45 17.45 1.90
CA ARG A 30 -26.91 17.53 0.51
C ARG A 30 -26.40 16.33 -0.26
N PRO A 31 -26.99 15.15 -0.08
CA PRO A 31 -26.61 14.01 -0.90
C PRO A 31 -26.90 14.33 -2.36
N GLY A 32 -25.92 14.08 -3.23
CA GLY A 32 -26.13 14.16 -4.67
C GLY A 32 -27.05 13.02 -5.16
N PRO A 33 -27.15 12.82 -6.48
CA PRO A 33 -27.93 11.71 -7.07
C PRO A 33 -27.51 10.30 -6.61
N ALA A 34 -26.45 10.17 -5.81
CA ALA A 34 -25.92 8.92 -5.26
C ALA A 34 -26.73 8.35 -4.08
N ASP A 35 -27.82 8.99 -3.64
CA ASP A 35 -28.82 8.41 -2.71
C ASP A 35 -29.49 7.13 -3.25
N VAL A 36 -29.25 6.80 -4.52
CA VAL A 36 -29.66 5.52 -5.16
C VAL A 36 -29.25 4.29 -4.36
N TYR A 37 -28.18 4.37 -3.57
CA TYR A 37 -27.77 3.26 -2.70
C TYR A 37 -28.60 3.21 -1.41
N HIS A 38 -28.63 4.26 -0.60
CA HIS A 38 -29.47 4.32 0.61
C HIS A 38 -29.66 5.77 1.07
N PRO A 39 -30.90 6.31 1.09
CA PRO A 39 -31.15 7.65 1.63
C PRO A 39 -30.97 7.61 3.16
N THR A 40 -30.24 8.59 3.70
CA THR A 40 -30.02 8.67 5.16
C THR A 40 -31.34 8.91 5.89
N THR A 41 -31.67 8.03 6.83
CA THR A 41 -32.93 8.08 7.59
C THR A 41 -32.81 8.85 8.90
N GLY A 42 -31.59 9.29 9.25
CA GLY A 42 -31.26 9.89 10.55
C GLY A 42 -31.05 8.86 11.66
N ARG A 43 -31.24 7.57 11.36
CA ARG A 43 -30.99 6.46 12.29
C ARG A 43 -29.61 5.87 12.03
N PHE A 44 -28.60 6.47 12.63
CA PHE A 44 -27.19 6.16 12.38
C PHE A 44 -26.87 4.66 12.28
N ILE A 45 -27.29 3.85 13.26
CA ILE A 45 -26.99 2.41 13.28
C ILE A 45 -27.69 1.66 12.14
N GLU A 46 -28.91 2.05 11.78
CA GLU A 46 -29.67 1.46 10.68
C GLU A 46 -29.02 1.83 9.34
N ASP A 47 -28.72 3.11 9.15
CA ASP A 47 -28.09 3.64 7.94
C ASP A 47 -26.71 3.00 7.71
N VAL A 48 -25.87 2.91 8.75
CA VAL A 48 -24.57 2.21 8.67
C VAL A 48 -24.77 0.75 8.28
N ARG A 49 -25.70 0.02 8.92
CA ARG A 49 -25.93 -1.41 8.61
C ARG A 49 -26.38 -1.63 7.16
N VAL A 50 -27.28 -0.80 6.66
CA VAL A 50 -27.82 -0.93 5.30
C VAL A 50 -26.73 -0.61 4.27
N VAL A 51 -26.02 0.52 4.44
CA VAL A 51 -24.91 0.91 3.55
C VAL A 51 -23.84 -0.18 3.50
N HIS A 52 -23.44 -0.73 4.65
CA HIS A 52 -22.44 -1.81 4.67
C HIS A 52 -22.93 -3.07 3.96
N ARG A 53 -24.18 -3.47 4.20
CA ARG A 53 -24.76 -4.63 3.53
C ARG A 53 -24.75 -4.43 2.01
N MET A 54 -25.08 -3.25 1.53
CA MET A 54 -25.04 -2.91 0.11
C MET A 54 -23.61 -2.91 -0.43
N MET A 55 -22.65 -2.32 0.28
CA MET A 55 -21.23 -2.37 -0.11
C MET A 55 -20.71 -3.81 -0.20
N PHE A 56 -21.03 -4.66 0.78
CA PHE A 56 -20.65 -6.07 0.77
C PHE A 56 -21.35 -6.87 -0.33
N ALA A 57 -22.65 -6.65 -0.53
CA ALA A 57 -23.39 -7.26 -1.62
C ALA A 57 -22.85 -6.84 -3.00
N ALA A 58 -22.48 -5.56 -3.15
CA ALA A 58 -21.82 -5.05 -4.34
C ALA A 58 -20.47 -5.72 -4.56
N ASN A 59 -19.62 -5.79 -3.53
CA ASN A 59 -18.32 -6.46 -3.62
C ASN A 59 -18.44 -7.97 -3.90
N ALA A 60 -19.42 -8.64 -3.31
CA ALA A 60 -19.67 -10.07 -3.55
C ALA A 60 -20.20 -10.33 -4.96
N ALA A 61 -21.09 -9.47 -5.47
CA ALA A 61 -21.55 -9.55 -6.86
C ALA A 61 -20.41 -9.33 -7.86
N ASN A 62 -19.47 -8.43 -7.55
CA ASN A 62 -18.26 -8.20 -8.36
C ASN A 62 -17.33 -9.42 -8.43
N ALA A 63 -17.32 -10.24 -7.36
CA ALA A 63 -16.58 -11.49 -7.30
C ALA A 63 -17.31 -12.66 -7.99
N ALA A 64 -18.64 -12.58 -8.12
CA ALA A 64 -19.48 -13.70 -8.53
C ALA A 64 -19.85 -13.73 -10.03
N ASN A 65 -19.93 -12.61 -10.75
CA ASN A 65 -20.00 -12.49 -12.23
C ASN A 65 -20.39 -11.06 -12.63
N ALA A 66 -19.82 -10.55 -13.73
CA ALA A 66 -20.01 -9.20 -14.30
C ALA A 66 -21.43 -8.89 -14.88
N ALA A 67 -22.49 -9.59 -14.46
CA ALA A 67 -23.77 -9.61 -15.17
C ALA A 67 -24.97 -8.94 -14.48
N ASN A 68 -24.86 -8.44 -13.25
CA ASN A 68 -26.03 -7.91 -12.52
C ASN A 68 -26.01 -6.36 -12.40
N ALA A 69 -26.98 -5.74 -13.09
CA ALA A 69 -27.07 -4.31 -13.41
C ALA A 69 -27.21 -3.33 -12.22
N ALA A 70 -27.39 -3.80 -10.98
CA ALA A 70 -27.50 -2.91 -9.82
C ALA A 70 -26.14 -2.44 -9.25
N ASN A 71 -25.02 -3.09 -9.63
CA ASN A 71 -23.65 -2.76 -9.18
C ASN A 71 -22.77 -2.17 -10.28
N ALA A 72 -23.39 -1.69 -11.36
CA ALA A 72 -22.73 -1.33 -12.61
C ALA A 72 -21.61 -0.28 -12.47
N ALA A 73 -21.65 0.61 -11.47
CA ALA A 73 -20.62 1.66 -11.36
C ALA A 73 -19.21 1.12 -11.01
N ASN A 74 -19.10 0.10 -10.15
CA ASN A 74 -17.81 -0.48 -9.74
C ASN A 74 -17.52 -1.86 -10.36
N ALA A 75 -18.57 -2.63 -10.68
CA ALA A 75 -18.49 -3.95 -11.31
C ALA A 75 -18.33 -3.88 -12.83
N ALA A 76 -18.95 -2.87 -13.45
CA ALA A 76 -19.04 -2.75 -14.91
C ALA A 76 -18.03 -1.75 -15.49
N MET A 77 -17.00 -1.36 -14.71
CA MET A 77 -15.79 -0.78 -15.28
C MET A 77 -15.01 -1.89 -16.02
N THR A 78 -15.50 -2.27 -17.19
CA THR A 78 -14.74 -2.98 -18.23
C THR A 78 -13.71 -2.07 -18.90
N SER A 79 -13.61 -0.82 -18.46
CA SER A 79 -12.64 0.16 -18.91
C SER A 79 -11.23 -0.36 -18.66
N THR A 80 -10.47 -0.49 -19.74
CA THR A 80 -9.02 -0.67 -19.68
C THR A 80 -8.35 0.69 -19.51
N HIS A 81 -7.18 0.70 -18.88
CA HIS A 81 -6.32 1.88 -18.79
C HIS A 81 -4.88 1.45 -19.07
N PRO A 82 -4.11 2.19 -19.88
CA PRO A 82 -2.73 1.85 -20.19
C PRO A 82 -1.86 1.63 -18.94
N ASP A 83 -2.02 2.50 -17.95
CA ASP A 83 -1.26 2.47 -16.69
C ASP A 83 -1.80 1.49 -15.64
N ALA A 84 -2.82 0.69 -15.99
CA ALA A 84 -3.30 -0.35 -15.10
C ALA A 84 -2.21 -1.39 -14.84
N SER A 85 -2.13 -1.85 -13.60
CA SER A 85 -1.10 -2.81 -13.18
C SER A 85 -1.62 -3.85 -12.22
N HIS A 86 -1.20 -5.08 -12.46
CA HIS A 86 -1.57 -6.23 -11.64
C HIS A 86 -0.81 -6.21 -10.30
N PRO A 87 -1.43 -6.62 -9.17
CA PRO A 87 -0.79 -6.66 -7.85
C PRO A 87 0.63 -7.22 -7.85
N LEU A 88 0.83 -8.37 -8.49
CA LEU A 88 2.13 -9.05 -8.60
C LEU A 88 3.27 -8.17 -9.15
N SER A 89 2.94 -7.14 -9.95
CA SER A 89 3.93 -6.23 -10.54
C SER A 89 4.34 -5.07 -9.63
N TRP A 90 3.58 -4.78 -8.57
CA TRP A 90 3.79 -3.60 -7.73
C TRP A 90 5.07 -3.63 -6.91
N PRO A 91 5.53 -4.75 -6.30
CA PRO A 91 6.82 -4.79 -5.61
C PRO A 91 8.01 -4.47 -6.53
N LEU A 92 7.84 -4.70 -7.84
CA LEU A 92 8.84 -4.40 -8.86
C LEU A 92 8.68 -3.00 -9.46
N MET A 93 7.61 -2.27 -9.12
CA MET A 93 7.31 -0.94 -9.64
C MET A 93 7.30 -0.92 -11.17
N LYS A 94 6.67 -1.91 -11.82
CA LYS A 94 6.76 -2.06 -13.29
C LYS A 94 6.02 -1.00 -14.10
N VAL A 95 4.95 -0.43 -13.56
CA VAL A 95 4.09 0.52 -14.29
C VAL A 95 3.85 1.72 -13.37
N PRO A 96 4.70 2.75 -13.42
CA PRO A 96 4.48 4.02 -12.77
C PRO A 96 3.36 4.78 -13.49
N PRO A 97 2.19 5.03 -12.87
CA PRO A 97 1.10 5.72 -13.56
C PRO A 97 1.45 7.17 -13.88
N PHE A 98 1.09 7.62 -15.07
CA PHE A 98 1.21 9.00 -15.50
C PHE A 98 0.10 9.85 -14.88
N PHE A 99 0.43 11.06 -14.45
CA PHE A 99 -0.52 12.00 -13.84
C PHE A 99 -0.74 13.23 -14.71
N TRP A 100 0.35 13.84 -15.19
CA TRP A 100 0.25 15.15 -15.83
C TRP A 100 1.43 15.45 -16.74
N ALA A 101 1.18 16.26 -17.78
CA ALA A 101 2.21 16.88 -18.59
C ALA A 101 1.89 18.35 -18.86
N GLY A 102 2.91 19.20 -18.77
CA GLY A 102 2.85 20.62 -19.05
C GLY A 102 3.32 20.98 -20.46
N SER A 103 2.91 22.14 -20.94
CA SER A 103 3.32 22.67 -22.25
C SER A 103 4.82 22.99 -22.36
N ASN A 104 5.52 23.10 -21.23
CA ASN A 104 6.96 23.31 -21.12
C ASN A 104 7.78 22.00 -21.01
N GLY A 105 7.16 20.86 -21.32
CA GLY A 105 7.81 19.54 -21.23
C GLY A 105 7.94 19.01 -19.80
N ALA A 106 7.29 19.65 -18.83
CA ALA A 106 7.13 19.10 -17.48
C ALA A 106 6.27 17.84 -17.53
N VAL A 107 6.61 16.83 -16.73
CA VAL A 107 5.83 15.59 -16.61
C VAL A 107 5.81 15.10 -15.17
N GLU A 108 4.70 14.48 -14.79
CA GLU A 108 4.48 13.92 -13.45
C GLU A 108 4.02 12.48 -13.55
N TYR A 109 4.68 11.62 -12.77
CA TYR A 109 4.37 10.21 -12.61
C TYR A 109 4.29 9.87 -11.12
N LEU A 110 3.46 8.89 -10.77
CA LEU A 110 3.55 8.26 -9.45
C LEU A 110 4.61 7.19 -9.51
N ILE A 111 5.79 7.58 -9.03
CA ILE A 111 6.98 6.77 -9.04
C ILE A 111 7.63 6.76 -7.66
N GLY A 112 8.04 5.58 -7.23
CA GLY A 112 8.76 5.40 -5.99
C GLY A 112 10.26 5.57 -6.17
N ASN A 113 10.96 5.76 -5.06
CA ASN A 113 12.42 5.68 -5.03
C ASN A 113 12.87 4.21 -5.26
N PRO A 114 13.57 3.86 -6.35
CA PRO A 114 13.90 2.48 -6.66
C PRO A 114 14.75 1.77 -5.59
N VAL A 115 15.64 2.52 -4.92
CA VAL A 115 16.49 1.97 -3.84
C VAL A 115 15.63 1.54 -2.66
N VAL A 116 14.71 2.40 -2.23
CA VAL A 116 13.81 2.13 -1.09
C VAL A 116 12.75 1.09 -1.47
N TRP A 117 12.16 1.21 -2.66
CA TRP A 117 11.07 0.36 -3.13
C TRP A 117 11.53 -1.08 -3.36
N TRP A 118 12.59 -1.28 -4.16
CA TRP A 118 13.11 -2.61 -4.43
C TRP A 118 13.88 -3.17 -3.25
N GLY A 119 14.61 -2.33 -2.51
CA GLY A 119 15.30 -2.73 -1.29
C GLY A 119 14.35 -3.27 -0.23
N SER A 120 13.25 -2.57 0.04
CA SER A 120 12.21 -3.04 0.98
C SER A 120 11.52 -4.31 0.48
N SER A 121 11.21 -4.40 -0.82
CA SER A 121 10.58 -5.58 -1.41
C SER A 121 11.47 -6.82 -1.32
N LEU A 122 12.77 -6.67 -1.64
CA LEU A 122 13.76 -7.75 -1.52
C LEU A 122 13.94 -8.19 -0.06
N LEU A 123 14.13 -7.23 0.85
CA LEU A 123 14.31 -7.53 2.27
C LEU A 123 13.07 -8.16 2.89
N LEU A 124 11.86 -7.78 2.47
CA LEU A 124 10.64 -8.45 2.92
C LEU A 124 10.61 -9.92 2.51
N VAL A 125 11.01 -10.25 1.27
CA VAL A 125 11.16 -11.65 0.83
C VAL A 125 12.18 -12.39 1.69
N VAL A 126 13.34 -11.79 1.95
CA VAL A 126 14.38 -12.36 2.83
C VAL A 126 13.81 -12.61 4.24
N ILE A 127 13.06 -11.68 4.79
CA ILE A 127 12.43 -11.79 6.12
C ILE A 127 11.42 -12.95 6.15
N VAL A 128 10.53 -13.03 5.15
CA VAL A 128 9.53 -14.12 5.05
C VAL A 128 10.22 -15.48 4.95
N VAL A 129 11.21 -15.61 4.07
CA VAL A 129 11.96 -16.86 3.87
C VAL A 129 12.74 -17.25 5.12
N ASN A 130 13.49 -16.32 5.71
CA ASN A 130 14.24 -16.56 6.94
C ASN A 130 13.30 -16.98 8.08
N THR A 131 12.17 -16.29 8.24
CA THR A 131 11.19 -16.63 9.29
C THR A 131 10.57 -18.00 9.06
N GLY A 132 10.25 -18.37 7.81
CA GLY A 132 9.79 -19.71 7.45
C GLY A 132 10.84 -20.79 7.74
N LEU A 133 12.08 -20.59 7.29
CA LEU A 133 13.19 -21.51 7.51
C LEU A 133 13.50 -21.72 8.99
N MET A 134 13.42 -20.67 9.83
CA MET A 134 13.59 -20.79 11.28
C MET A 134 12.52 -21.65 11.97
N ARG A 135 11.34 -21.82 11.35
CA ARG A 135 10.28 -22.69 11.88
C ARG A 135 10.50 -24.16 11.56
N VAL A 136 11.17 -24.46 10.44
CA VAL A 136 11.32 -25.82 9.91
C VAL A 136 12.75 -26.36 10.01
N THR A 137 13.75 -25.50 10.21
CA THR A 137 15.16 -25.87 10.30
C THR A 137 15.85 -25.25 11.51
N ARG A 138 17.09 -25.68 11.78
CA ARG A 138 18.01 -25.01 12.72
C ARG A 138 18.87 -23.92 12.05
N LEU A 139 18.72 -23.69 10.74
CA LEU A 139 19.44 -22.62 10.04
C LEU A 139 18.88 -21.28 10.51
N ARG A 140 19.76 -20.41 11.00
CA ARG A 140 19.40 -19.12 11.55
C ARG A 140 20.36 -18.08 11.00
N LEU A 141 19.84 -17.07 10.30
CA LEU A 141 20.51 -15.77 10.27
C LEU A 141 20.44 -15.23 11.70
N GLU A 142 21.58 -14.80 12.26
CA GLU A 142 21.79 -14.55 13.70
C GLU A 142 20.82 -13.55 14.38
N SER A 143 19.95 -12.87 13.62
CA SER A 143 18.89 -12.03 14.19
C SER A 143 17.89 -12.91 14.95
N ARG A 144 17.73 -12.67 16.26
CA ARG A 144 16.53 -13.09 17.02
C ARG A 144 15.59 -11.90 17.15
N PRO A 145 14.88 -11.51 16.08
CA PRO A 145 13.84 -10.51 16.20
C PRO A 145 12.83 -10.93 17.27
N HIS A 146 12.22 -9.97 17.98
CA HIS A 146 11.09 -10.27 18.85
C HIS A 146 9.96 -10.78 17.96
N ALA A 147 9.90 -12.11 17.79
CA ALA A 147 9.08 -12.77 16.77
C ALA A 147 7.62 -12.33 16.80
N SER A 148 7.11 -11.94 17.98
CA SER A 148 5.75 -11.46 18.14
C SER A 148 5.46 -10.15 17.41
N ARG A 149 6.38 -9.17 17.38
CA ARG A 149 6.16 -7.86 16.75
C ARG A 149 6.27 -7.94 15.23
N LEU A 150 7.30 -8.64 14.74
CA LEU A 150 7.52 -8.84 13.31
C LEU A 150 6.34 -9.56 12.66
N TRP A 151 5.75 -10.54 13.36
CA TRP A 151 4.56 -11.24 12.85
C TRP A 151 3.35 -10.33 12.63
N TRP A 152 3.11 -9.35 13.51
CA TRP A 152 2.00 -8.42 13.34
C TRP A 152 2.19 -7.52 12.12
N LEU A 153 3.43 -7.08 11.83
CA LEU A 153 3.72 -6.28 10.64
C LEU A 153 3.62 -7.09 9.35
N MET A 154 4.07 -8.35 9.36
CA MET A 154 3.88 -9.28 8.24
C MET A 154 2.40 -9.57 7.99
N LEU A 155 1.61 -9.75 9.04
CA LEU A 155 0.16 -9.93 8.94
C LEU A 155 -0.51 -8.66 8.41
N ALA A 156 -0.13 -7.48 8.91
CA ALA A 156 -0.65 -6.21 8.43
C ALA A 156 -0.34 -6.01 6.93
N TYR A 157 0.88 -6.33 6.50
CA TYR A 157 1.25 -6.36 5.08
C TYR A 157 0.34 -7.30 4.27
N ALA A 158 0.17 -8.53 4.74
CA ALA A 158 -0.65 -9.53 4.06
C ALA A 158 -2.12 -9.11 3.96
N VAL A 159 -2.70 -8.59 5.05
CA VAL A 159 -4.07 -8.07 5.08
C VAL A 159 -4.22 -6.84 4.17
N ALA A 160 -3.21 -5.99 4.08
CA ALA A 160 -3.23 -4.83 3.20
C ALA A 160 -3.05 -5.20 1.72
N TYR A 161 -2.36 -6.30 1.40
CA TYR A 161 -1.95 -6.61 0.03
C TYR A 161 -2.74 -7.74 -0.63
N LEU A 162 -2.96 -8.85 0.08
CA LEU A 162 -3.59 -10.05 -0.49
C LEU A 162 -5.02 -9.83 -1.01
N PRO A 163 -5.87 -8.99 -0.40
CA PRO A 163 -7.22 -8.76 -0.93
C PRO A 163 -7.23 -8.25 -2.37
N PHE A 164 -6.20 -7.51 -2.80
CA PHE A 164 -6.14 -6.96 -4.16
C PHE A 164 -6.02 -8.04 -5.25
N PHE A 165 -5.54 -9.24 -4.93
CA PHE A 165 -5.49 -10.34 -5.91
C PHE A 165 -6.87 -10.90 -6.27
N GLY A 166 -7.88 -10.69 -5.42
CA GLY A 166 -9.27 -11.04 -5.68
C GLY A 166 -10.11 -9.93 -6.31
N VAL A 167 -9.50 -8.76 -6.59
CA VAL A 167 -10.21 -7.61 -7.14
C VAL A 167 -10.18 -7.68 -8.67
N SER A 168 -11.36 -7.76 -9.28
CA SER A 168 -11.55 -7.90 -10.73
C SER A 168 -11.59 -6.58 -11.51
N ARG A 169 -11.78 -5.44 -10.83
CA ARG A 169 -11.75 -4.11 -11.45
C ARG A 169 -10.32 -3.63 -11.71
N ILE A 170 -10.19 -2.54 -12.46
CA ILE A 170 -8.91 -1.91 -12.75
C ILE A 170 -8.18 -1.47 -11.47
N LEU A 171 -6.87 -1.73 -11.43
CA LEU A 171 -6.00 -1.38 -10.33
C LEU A 171 -4.74 -0.68 -10.85
N PHE A 172 -4.11 0.07 -9.95
CA PHE A 172 -2.95 0.90 -10.22
C PHE A 172 -1.93 0.77 -9.10
N LEU A 173 -0.68 1.15 -9.39
CA LEU A 173 0.46 1.04 -8.48
C LEU A 173 0.20 1.68 -7.11
N TYR A 174 -0.56 2.78 -7.05
CA TYR A 174 -0.83 3.49 -5.79
C TYR A 174 -1.62 2.66 -4.77
N HIS A 175 -2.32 1.60 -5.18
CA HIS A 175 -2.95 0.66 -4.25
C HIS A 175 -1.92 -0.08 -3.38
N TYR A 176 -0.67 -0.17 -3.86
CA TYR A 176 0.43 -0.78 -3.13
C TYR A 176 1.06 0.13 -2.07
N LEU A 177 0.74 1.43 -2.02
CA LEU A 177 1.38 2.35 -1.06
C LEU A 177 1.12 1.94 0.39
N THR A 178 -0.10 1.50 0.71
CA THR A 178 -0.44 1.01 2.06
C THR A 178 0.33 -0.28 2.41
N PRO A 179 0.33 -1.34 1.57
CA PRO A 179 1.25 -2.46 1.73
C PRO A 179 2.72 -2.05 1.90
N LEU A 180 3.21 -1.13 1.07
CA LEU A 180 4.60 -0.68 1.09
C LEU A 180 4.99 -0.09 2.45
N VAL A 181 4.11 0.68 3.09
CA VAL A 181 4.34 1.22 4.46
C VAL A 181 4.55 0.09 5.46
N PHE A 182 3.72 -0.96 5.43
CA PHE A 182 3.89 -2.12 6.30
C PHE A 182 5.17 -2.91 5.97
N SER A 183 5.54 -3.01 4.70
CA SER A 183 6.81 -3.60 4.26
C SER A 183 8.01 -2.84 4.84
N LEU A 184 8.02 -1.51 4.72
CA LEU A 184 9.06 -0.65 5.26
C LEU A 184 9.17 -0.76 6.78
N ALA A 185 8.04 -0.72 7.50
CA ALA A 185 8.03 -0.90 8.94
C ALA A 185 8.59 -2.27 9.36
N CYS A 186 8.22 -3.34 8.64
CA CYS A 186 8.73 -4.69 8.85
C CYS A 186 10.25 -4.76 8.66
N VAL A 187 10.75 -4.19 7.56
CA VAL A 187 12.18 -4.16 7.22
C VAL A 187 12.98 -3.36 8.24
N LEU A 188 12.54 -2.16 8.59
CA LEU A 188 13.24 -1.31 9.56
C LEU A 188 13.31 -1.97 10.94
N MET A 189 12.20 -2.55 11.42
CA MET A 189 12.17 -3.29 12.68
C MET A 189 13.12 -4.49 12.64
N TRP A 190 13.12 -5.25 11.54
CA TRP A 190 14.02 -6.39 11.41
C TRP A 190 15.50 -5.98 11.38
N LEU A 191 15.84 -4.88 10.69
CA LEU A 191 17.21 -4.35 10.64
C LEU A 191 17.68 -3.79 11.99
N GLU A 192 16.78 -3.18 12.76
CA GLU A 192 17.06 -2.75 14.14
C GLU A 192 17.31 -3.96 15.04
N GLU A 193 16.42 -4.96 15.02
CA GLU A 193 16.56 -6.16 15.85
C GLU A 193 17.75 -7.06 15.44
N ALA A 194 18.18 -6.98 14.18
CA ALA A 194 19.44 -7.58 13.70
C ALA A 194 20.69 -6.78 14.10
N GLY A 195 20.54 -5.62 14.75
CA GLY A 195 21.64 -4.76 15.19
C GLY A 195 22.35 -4.03 14.04
N TRP A 196 21.72 -3.94 12.87
CA TRP A 196 22.20 -3.14 11.74
C TRP A 196 21.86 -1.65 11.94
N ILE A 197 20.65 -1.34 12.43
CA ILE A 197 20.28 0.00 12.91
C ILE A 197 20.53 0.07 14.42
N ARG A 198 21.20 1.13 14.88
CA ARG A 198 21.47 1.40 16.31
C ARG A 198 20.83 2.72 16.74
N PRO A 199 19.54 2.75 17.13
CA PRO A 199 18.82 4.00 17.37
C PRO A 199 19.49 4.93 18.40
N GLU A 200 20.12 4.35 19.42
CA GLU A 200 20.79 5.09 20.50
C GLU A 200 22.15 5.68 20.11
N GLN A 201 22.69 5.33 18.93
CA GLN A 201 24.04 5.71 18.51
C GLN A 201 24.02 6.27 17.08
N ALA A 202 23.37 7.42 16.88
CA ALA A 202 23.24 8.04 15.56
C ALA A 202 24.58 8.22 14.83
N GLY A 203 25.67 8.57 15.54
CA GLY A 203 27.02 8.67 14.97
C GLY A 203 27.81 7.35 14.91
N GLY A 204 27.35 6.31 15.61
CA GLY A 204 28.01 5.00 15.76
C GLY A 204 27.48 3.91 14.82
N GLN A 205 26.76 4.29 13.77
CA GLN A 205 26.23 3.34 12.79
C GLN A 205 27.35 2.70 11.96
N ARG A 206 27.04 1.53 11.39
CA ARG A 206 27.94 0.87 10.42
C ARG A 206 28.02 1.70 9.15
N ALA A 207 29.16 1.69 8.45
CA ALA A 207 29.31 2.41 7.17
C ALA A 207 28.21 2.07 6.15
N SER A 208 27.77 0.80 6.11
CA SER A 208 26.68 0.37 5.24
C SER A 208 25.34 1.07 5.50
N TYR A 209 25.07 1.50 6.74
CA TYR A 209 23.90 2.32 7.05
C TYR A 209 23.93 3.64 6.28
N TYR A 210 25.05 4.37 6.38
CA TYR A 210 25.20 5.65 5.67
C TYR A 210 25.22 5.48 4.15
N VAL A 211 25.77 4.38 3.64
CA VAL A 211 25.72 4.05 2.20
C VAL A 211 24.28 3.87 1.73
N VAL A 212 23.43 3.15 2.48
CA VAL A 212 22.02 2.97 2.13
C VAL A 212 21.25 4.30 2.20
N ILE A 213 21.52 5.13 3.22
CA ILE A 213 20.92 6.47 3.31
C ILE A 213 21.34 7.35 2.13
N ALA A 214 22.64 7.38 1.80
CA ALA A 214 23.15 8.12 0.65
C ALA A 214 22.53 7.63 -0.67
N ALA A 215 22.40 6.31 -0.85
CA ALA A 215 21.73 5.72 -2.01
C ALA A 215 20.25 6.09 -2.07
N ALA A 216 19.55 6.13 -0.93
CA ALA A 216 18.15 6.59 -0.88
C ALA A 216 18.04 8.07 -1.25
N VAL A 217 18.92 8.94 -0.75
CA VAL A 217 18.96 10.37 -1.13
C VAL A 217 19.27 10.54 -2.62
N ALA A 218 20.25 9.80 -3.15
CA ALA A 218 20.57 9.82 -4.57
C ALA A 218 19.39 9.32 -5.43
N GLY A 219 18.73 8.24 -5.01
CA GLY A 219 17.52 7.74 -5.67
C GLY A 219 16.37 8.74 -5.66
N PHE A 220 16.20 9.50 -4.57
CA PHE A 220 15.22 10.59 -4.50
C PHE A 220 15.58 11.72 -5.46
N ALA A 221 16.84 12.18 -5.46
CA ALA A 221 17.28 13.22 -6.38
C ALA A 221 17.05 12.81 -7.84
N LEU A 222 17.32 11.54 -8.17
CA LEU A 222 17.06 10.95 -9.48
C LEU A 222 15.55 10.93 -9.82
N MET A 223 14.68 10.56 -8.89
CA MET A 223 13.23 10.51 -9.18
C MET A 223 12.54 11.87 -9.11
N SER A 224 13.15 12.86 -8.45
CA SER A 224 12.53 14.16 -8.15
C SER A 224 11.98 14.90 -9.38
N PRO A 225 12.63 14.89 -10.57
CA PRO A 225 12.08 15.57 -11.75
C PRO A 225 10.73 15.03 -12.22
N LEU A 226 10.51 13.72 -12.07
CA LEU A 226 9.25 13.07 -12.45
C LEU A 226 8.17 13.17 -11.38
N THR A 227 8.52 13.65 -10.17
CA THR A 227 7.59 13.78 -9.05
C THR A 227 7.11 15.22 -8.87
N TYR A 228 8.00 16.20 -9.10
CA TYR A 228 7.73 17.63 -8.89
C TYR A 228 7.43 18.40 -10.18
N GLY A 229 7.21 17.71 -11.30
CA GLY A 229 6.83 18.34 -12.56
C GLY A 229 7.96 19.19 -13.17
N PHE A 230 9.21 18.76 -13.07
CA PHE A 230 10.30 19.41 -13.80
C PHE A 230 10.29 18.98 -15.26
N SER A 231 10.86 19.83 -16.13
CA SER A 231 11.03 19.48 -17.55
C SER A 231 11.95 18.26 -17.66
N ALA A 232 11.39 17.14 -18.12
CA ALA A 232 12.10 15.86 -18.08
C ALA A 232 12.66 15.44 -19.44
N GLY A 233 12.23 16.02 -20.56
CA GLY A 233 12.77 15.79 -21.92
C GLY A 233 13.56 14.48 -22.13
N ALA A 234 14.85 14.60 -22.48
CA ALA A 234 15.77 13.47 -22.67
C ALA A 234 16.10 12.70 -21.36
N TYR A 235 15.91 13.31 -20.20
CA TYR A 235 16.13 12.69 -18.91
C TYR A 235 15.09 11.60 -18.62
N GLY A 236 13.81 11.86 -18.91
CA GLY A 236 12.74 10.88 -18.80
C GLY A 236 12.96 9.69 -19.74
N GLU A 237 13.32 9.96 -20.99
CA GLU A 237 13.64 8.91 -21.97
C GLU A 237 14.83 8.05 -21.52
N TRP A 238 15.90 8.67 -21.03
CA TRP A 238 17.05 7.95 -20.47
C TRP A 238 16.65 7.11 -19.27
N LEU A 239 15.81 7.62 -18.38
CA LEU A 239 15.40 6.91 -17.16
C LEU A 239 14.58 5.65 -17.48
N VAL A 240 13.64 5.75 -18.42
CA VAL A 240 12.86 4.60 -18.92
C VAL A 240 13.78 3.60 -19.64
N ALA A 241 14.75 4.07 -20.43
CA ALA A 241 15.72 3.20 -21.07
C ALA A 241 16.65 2.48 -20.07
N ALA A 242 17.03 3.18 -18.99
CA ALA A 242 17.87 2.65 -17.92
C ALA A 242 17.13 1.59 -17.08
N ILE A 243 15.83 1.79 -16.83
CA ILE A 243 14.99 0.87 -16.07
C ILE A 243 14.00 0.19 -17.01
N ARG A 244 14.50 -0.81 -17.74
CA ARG A 244 13.76 -1.57 -18.77
C ARG A 244 12.46 -2.23 -18.28
N SER A 245 12.30 -2.40 -16.98
CA SER A 245 11.06 -2.94 -16.41
C SER A 245 9.92 -1.92 -16.38
N TRP A 246 10.22 -0.64 -16.58
CA TRP A 246 9.22 0.42 -16.70
C TRP A 246 8.69 0.50 -18.11
N ARG A 247 7.38 0.66 -18.20
CA ARG A 247 6.64 0.93 -19.41
C ARG A 247 5.62 2.01 -19.12
#